data_AF-A0A4S9T3M6-F1
#
_entry.id   AF-A0A4S9T3M6-F1
#
_cell.length_a   1.000
_cell.length_b   1.000
_cell.length_c   1.000
_cell.angle_alpha   90.00
_cell.angle_beta   90.00
_cell.angle_gamma   90.00
#
_symmetry.space_group_name_H-M   'P 1'
#
loop_
_entity.id
_entity.type
_entity.pdbx_description
1 polymer ?
#
loop_
_entity_poly.entity_id
_entity_poly.type
_entity_poly.pdbx_seq_one_letter_code
_entity_poly.pdbx_strand_id
1 'polypeptide(L)'
;MYLSVVSWVALLLEGAAAAPTWGTEIFAVKERHIIPQGWTRIASLPDSHLIDLRIGLHLQNPDIFQRRVMEVSDPSHARYGQYLSAAEIRSIVAPSEQSIDMINVRLPVRKVETILNTTYSMYGHNDGSILVRTPEWSLPKHLHKHIDVIQPTTSFFRLSKHTVGAKPERGPIKWHNKQWWRAAPNDSSIITPCEINVVCNVTGTNSAGATVTATTLECLRCLYGTINYVPKVPQRNMIGVTNYLNETQKRSDIKIFLQNFRPEAVGVADTFPIINIANAQNQQGSLDADQLDAGLNIEGDLDGELAIGISWPTRFMSWSTGGSPPFLSDLATPTDTNEPYLEWLNDVLAQEHLPQVISTSYGDDDA
;
A
#
# COMPACT_ATOMS: atom_id res chain seq x y z
N MET A 1 27.35 -88.49 24.64
CA MET A 1 26.17 -88.93 23.87
C MET A 1 25.56 -87.69 23.24
N TYR A 2 25.66 -87.61 21.90
CA TYR A 2 25.04 -86.71 20.93
C TYR A 2 25.20 -85.16 20.97
N LEU A 3 25.68 -84.67 19.82
CA LEU A 3 25.68 -83.31 19.26
C LEU A 3 24.27 -82.67 19.18
N SER A 4 24.17 -81.34 19.20
CA SER A 4 23.78 -80.57 17.99
C SER A 4 23.91 -79.04 18.17
N VAL A 5 24.48 -78.43 17.14
CA VAL A 5 24.62 -77.00 16.82
C VAL A 5 23.26 -76.34 16.58
N VAL A 6 23.04 -75.10 17.05
CA VAL A 6 22.27 -74.09 16.28
C VAL A 6 22.87 -72.70 16.53
N SER A 7 23.41 -72.15 15.43
CA SER A 7 23.85 -70.79 15.23
C SER A 7 22.64 -69.85 15.15
N TRP A 8 22.66 -68.71 15.85
CA TRP A 8 21.71 -67.62 15.62
C TRP A 8 22.46 -66.39 15.13
N VAL A 9 22.21 -66.10 13.85
CA VAL A 9 22.69 -64.99 13.05
C VAL A 9 22.17 -63.67 13.63
N ALA A 10 23.07 -62.71 13.80
CA ALA A 10 22.74 -61.33 14.13
C ALA A 10 21.98 -60.69 12.96
N LEU A 11 20.70 -60.35 13.17
CA LEU A 11 19.95 -59.48 12.28
C LEU A 11 20.41 -58.04 12.52
N LEU A 12 21.30 -57.53 11.65
CA LEU A 12 21.45 -56.09 11.46
C LEU A 12 20.19 -55.62 10.71
N LEU A 13 19.25 -55.03 11.46
CA LEU A 13 18.22 -54.18 10.89
C LEU A 13 18.92 -52.93 10.34
N GLU A 14 19.31 -52.97 9.08
CA GLU A 14 19.50 -51.77 8.28
C GLU A 14 18.16 -51.04 8.23
N GLY A 15 17.99 -50.05 9.11
CA GLY A 15 16.98 -49.03 8.95
C GLY A 15 17.27 -48.34 7.62
N ALA A 16 16.45 -48.64 6.61
CA ALA A 16 16.38 -47.83 5.41
C ALA A 16 15.90 -46.44 5.84
N ALA A 17 16.84 -45.56 6.16
CA ALA A 17 16.61 -44.13 6.09
C ALA A 17 16.27 -43.85 4.63
N ALA A 18 14.99 -43.64 4.34
CA ALA A 18 14.56 -43.05 3.10
C ALA A 18 15.19 -41.66 3.03
N ALA A 19 16.40 -41.58 2.48
CA ALA A 19 17.01 -40.33 2.10
C ALA A 19 16.05 -39.69 1.08
N PRO A 20 15.61 -38.43 1.28
CA PRO A 20 14.84 -37.74 0.25
C PRO A 20 15.64 -37.79 -1.04
N THR A 21 15.08 -38.40 -2.07
CA THR A 21 15.69 -38.44 -3.40
C THR A 21 15.62 -37.04 -3.98
N TRP A 22 16.68 -36.26 -3.80
CA TRP A 22 16.89 -34.93 -4.41
C TRP A 22 17.11 -34.99 -5.94
N GLY A 23 16.43 -35.91 -6.62
CA GLY A 23 16.66 -36.25 -8.02
C GLY A 23 15.37 -36.66 -8.68
N THR A 24 14.46 -35.70 -8.85
CA THR A 24 13.38 -35.58 -9.87
C THR A 24 12.25 -34.68 -9.35
N GLU A 25 12.56 -33.57 -8.67
CA GLU A 25 11.51 -32.56 -8.48
C GLU A 25 11.28 -31.87 -9.83
N ILE A 26 10.15 -32.18 -10.46
CA ILE A 26 9.75 -31.52 -11.70
C ILE A 26 9.25 -30.14 -11.31
N PHE A 27 10.08 -29.13 -11.57
CA PHE A 27 9.67 -27.73 -11.51
C PHE A 27 8.72 -27.43 -12.66
N ALA A 28 7.74 -26.58 -12.39
CA ALA A 28 6.90 -25.95 -13.39
C ALA A 28 6.83 -24.46 -13.11
N VAL A 29 6.83 -23.65 -14.18
CA VAL A 29 6.63 -22.20 -14.10
C VAL A 29 5.30 -21.95 -13.44
N LYS A 30 5.32 -21.21 -12.32
CA LYS A 30 4.12 -20.80 -11.59
C LYS A 30 3.62 -19.47 -12.14
N GLU A 31 4.54 -18.57 -12.49
CA GLU A 31 4.22 -17.24 -12.98
C GLU A 31 5.34 -16.72 -13.91
N ARG A 32 4.94 -15.97 -14.93
CA ARG A 32 5.84 -15.24 -15.84
C ARG A 32 5.19 -13.93 -16.23
N HIS A 33 5.92 -12.84 -16.07
CA HIS A 33 5.52 -11.52 -16.55
C HIS A 33 6.53 -10.99 -17.57
N ILE A 34 6.02 -10.23 -18.53
CA ILE A 34 6.89 -9.42 -19.40
C ILE A 34 7.43 -8.28 -18.51
N ILE A 35 8.71 -7.97 -18.66
CA ILE A 35 9.31 -6.83 -17.97
C ILE A 35 8.56 -5.57 -18.43
N PRO A 36 7.90 -4.81 -17.54
CA PRO A 36 7.08 -3.68 -17.95
C PRO A 36 7.90 -2.59 -18.64
N GLN A 37 7.22 -1.74 -19.40
CA GLN A 37 7.86 -0.60 -20.05
C GLN A 37 8.56 0.28 -19.03
N GLY A 38 9.76 0.76 -19.38
CA GLY A 38 10.57 1.63 -18.53
C GLY A 38 11.54 0.89 -17.61
N TRP A 39 11.37 -0.42 -17.41
CA TRP A 39 12.33 -1.25 -16.69
C TRP A 39 13.36 -1.87 -17.63
N THR A 40 14.61 -1.83 -17.21
CA THR A 40 15.73 -2.46 -17.92
C THR A 40 16.60 -3.23 -16.95
N ARG A 41 17.06 -4.41 -17.36
CA ARG A 41 18.02 -5.18 -16.57
C ARG A 41 19.37 -4.47 -16.58
N ILE A 42 19.87 -4.09 -15.40
CA ILE A 42 21.11 -3.33 -15.26
C ILE A 42 22.29 -4.17 -14.77
N ALA A 43 22.06 -5.19 -13.91
CA ALA A 43 23.14 -6.02 -13.39
C ALA A 43 22.64 -7.33 -12.72
N SER A 44 23.57 -8.27 -12.51
CA SER A 44 23.36 -9.44 -11.65
C SER A 44 23.62 -9.10 -10.18
N LEU A 45 23.15 -9.94 -9.27
CA LEU A 45 23.37 -9.80 -7.83
C LEU A 45 24.52 -10.69 -7.35
N PRO A 46 25.23 -10.30 -6.27
CA PRO A 46 26.13 -11.22 -5.58
C PRO A 46 25.35 -12.38 -4.94
N ASP A 47 25.85 -13.61 -5.03
CA ASP A 47 25.23 -14.83 -4.48
C ASP A 47 24.81 -14.74 -3.00
N SER A 48 25.49 -13.88 -2.22
CA SER A 48 25.25 -13.66 -0.80
C SER A 48 24.20 -12.59 -0.50
N HIS A 49 23.72 -11.85 -1.50
CA HIS A 49 22.70 -10.82 -1.34
C HIS A 49 21.44 -11.44 -0.70
N LEU A 50 20.91 -10.82 0.36
CA LEU A 50 19.77 -11.37 1.10
C LEU A 50 18.47 -10.84 0.52
N ILE A 51 17.53 -11.75 0.27
CA ILE A 51 16.17 -11.42 -0.16
C ILE A 51 15.20 -11.83 0.94
N ASP A 52 14.29 -10.92 1.29
CA ASP A 52 13.15 -11.17 2.15
C ASP A 52 11.98 -11.67 1.31
N LEU A 53 11.70 -12.97 1.39
CA LEU A 53 10.57 -13.59 0.70
C LEU A 53 9.33 -13.61 1.60
N ARG A 54 8.20 -13.23 1.01
CA ARG A 54 6.86 -13.39 1.56
C ARG A 54 6.11 -14.41 0.72
N ILE A 55 5.75 -15.54 1.32
CA ILE A 55 5.09 -16.65 0.64
C ILE A 55 3.62 -16.65 1.08
N GLY A 56 2.73 -16.27 0.15
CA GLY A 56 1.29 -16.32 0.33
C GLY A 56 0.75 -17.71 0.00
N LEU A 57 0.05 -18.29 0.95
CA LEU A 57 -0.51 -19.64 0.83
C LEU A 57 -1.83 -19.64 0.07
N HIS A 58 -2.16 -20.79 -0.53
CA HIS A 58 -3.39 -20.95 -1.28
C HIS A 58 -4.61 -20.80 -0.39
N LEU A 59 -5.48 -19.86 -0.74
CA LEU A 59 -6.74 -19.65 -0.04
C LEU A 59 -7.72 -20.79 -0.35
N GLN A 60 -8.49 -21.19 0.66
CA GLN A 60 -9.56 -22.17 0.44
C GLN A 60 -10.81 -21.49 -0.13
N ASN A 61 -11.58 -22.24 -0.90
CA ASN A 61 -12.91 -21.84 -1.36
C ASN A 61 -13.01 -20.43 -2.02
N PRO A 62 -12.08 -20.04 -2.91
CA PRO A 62 -12.10 -18.69 -3.50
C PRO A 62 -13.40 -18.39 -4.24
N ASP A 63 -14.00 -19.39 -4.90
CA ASP A 63 -15.30 -19.25 -5.58
C ASP A 63 -16.45 -18.93 -4.62
N ILE A 64 -16.42 -19.52 -3.42
CA ILE A 64 -17.44 -19.25 -2.38
C ILE A 64 -17.25 -17.82 -1.87
N PHE A 65 -16.01 -17.43 -1.58
CA PHE A 65 -15.71 -16.07 -1.16
C PHE A 65 -16.15 -15.03 -2.19
N GLN A 66 -15.74 -15.20 -3.46
CA GLN A 66 -16.12 -14.31 -4.56
C GLN A 66 -17.64 -14.22 -4.70
N ARG A 67 -18.35 -15.35 -4.67
CA ARG A 67 -19.82 -15.36 -4.74
C ARG A 67 -20.45 -14.57 -3.59
N ARG A 68 -19.99 -14.77 -2.35
CA ARG A 68 -20.49 -14.04 -1.18
C ARG A 68 -20.25 -12.54 -1.31
N VAL A 69 -19.08 -12.12 -1.78
CA VAL A 69 -18.77 -10.69 -2.03
C VAL A 69 -19.75 -10.08 -3.04
N MET A 70 -20.07 -10.79 -4.12
CA MET A 70 -21.06 -10.34 -5.10
C MET A 70 -22.48 -10.27 -4.49
N GLU A 71 -22.90 -11.29 -3.76
CA GLU A 71 -24.22 -11.38 -3.12
C GLU A 71 -24.49 -10.25 -2.11
N VAL A 72 -23.47 -9.79 -1.37
CA VAL A 72 -23.62 -8.71 -0.38
C VAL A 72 -23.46 -7.31 -0.98
N SER A 73 -22.92 -7.22 -2.20
CA SER A 73 -22.67 -5.96 -2.91
C SER A 73 -23.73 -5.63 -3.96
N ASP A 74 -24.52 -6.62 -4.40
CA ASP A 74 -25.61 -6.42 -5.36
C ASP A 74 -26.86 -5.85 -4.67
N PRO A 75 -27.30 -4.61 -5.00
CA PRO A 75 -28.46 -3.97 -4.39
C PRO A 75 -29.79 -4.68 -4.66
N SER A 76 -29.86 -5.57 -5.65
CA SER A 76 -31.04 -6.37 -5.96
C SER A 76 -31.09 -7.70 -5.20
N HIS A 77 -29.97 -8.11 -4.60
CA HIS A 77 -29.86 -9.38 -3.91
C HIS A 77 -30.33 -9.29 -2.46
N ALA A 78 -30.95 -10.36 -1.95
CA ALA A 78 -31.53 -10.39 -0.59
C ALA A 78 -30.49 -10.22 0.54
N ARG A 79 -29.19 -10.43 0.24
CA ARG A 79 -28.07 -10.25 1.17
C ARG A 79 -27.38 -8.89 1.05
N TYR A 80 -27.89 -7.97 0.24
CA TYR A 80 -27.29 -6.65 0.08
C TYR A 80 -27.04 -5.97 1.43
N GLY A 81 -25.83 -5.47 1.64
CA GLY A 81 -25.40 -4.80 2.87
C GLY A 81 -25.18 -5.72 4.09
N GLN A 82 -25.38 -7.04 3.94
CA GLN A 82 -25.07 -8.02 4.99
C GLN A 82 -23.62 -8.50 4.86
N TYR A 83 -22.68 -7.57 5.03
CA TYR A 83 -21.24 -7.83 4.89
C TYR A 83 -20.75 -8.88 5.88
N LEU A 84 -19.70 -9.60 5.47
CA LEU A 84 -19.04 -10.63 6.28
C LEU A 84 -18.12 -9.99 7.32
N SER A 85 -18.09 -10.57 8.52
CA SER A 85 -17.06 -10.28 9.52
C SER A 85 -15.71 -10.89 9.12
N ALA A 86 -14.61 -10.38 9.68
CA ALA A 86 -13.27 -10.95 9.47
C ALA A 86 -13.18 -12.43 9.91
N ALA A 87 -13.97 -12.84 10.92
CA ALA A 87 -14.04 -14.24 11.35
C ALA A 87 -14.75 -15.12 10.31
N GLU A 88 -15.87 -14.65 9.74
CA GLU A 88 -16.58 -15.37 8.68
C GLU A 88 -15.73 -15.48 7.41
N ILE A 89 -15.05 -14.40 7.01
CA ILE A 89 -14.10 -14.43 5.88
C ILE A 89 -13.04 -15.50 6.12
N ARG A 90 -12.35 -15.46 7.27
CA ARG A 90 -11.34 -16.46 7.63
C ARG A 90 -11.89 -17.88 7.61
N SER A 91 -13.12 -18.11 8.08
CA SER A 91 -13.73 -19.45 8.02
C SER A 91 -13.96 -19.98 6.60
N ILE A 92 -14.03 -19.10 5.61
CA ILE A 92 -14.19 -19.46 4.19
C ILE A 92 -12.83 -19.66 3.53
N VAL A 93 -11.89 -18.73 3.75
CA VAL A 93 -10.65 -18.62 2.95
C VAL A 93 -9.39 -19.12 3.63
N ALA A 94 -9.36 -19.27 4.96
CA ALA A 94 -8.15 -19.64 5.67
C ALA A 94 -7.59 -20.98 5.15
N PRO A 95 -6.26 -21.10 5.00
CA PRO A 95 -5.66 -22.40 4.74
C PRO A 95 -5.92 -23.38 5.91
N SER A 96 -5.74 -24.69 5.70
CA SER A 96 -6.11 -25.73 6.68
C SER A 96 -5.46 -25.47 8.06
N GLU A 97 -6.26 -25.53 9.14
CA GLU A 97 -6.09 -25.25 10.59
C GLU A 97 -4.73 -24.87 11.26
N GLN A 98 -3.60 -24.73 10.57
CA GLN A 98 -2.27 -24.46 11.15
C GLN A 98 -1.43 -23.44 10.38
N SER A 99 -2.00 -22.74 9.39
CA SER A 99 -1.21 -21.88 8.51
C SER A 99 -1.35 -20.40 8.85
N ILE A 100 -0.20 -19.74 9.00
CA ILE A 100 -0.09 -18.28 8.91
C ILE A 100 -0.40 -17.91 7.46
N ASP A 101 -1.24 -16.89 7.21
CA ASP A 101 -1.62 -16.46 5.85
C ASP A 101 -0.41 -16.10 4.96
N MET A 102 0.73 -15.79 5.59
CA MET A 102 1.98 -15.41 4.94
C MET A 102 3.20 -15.93 5.69
N ILE A 103 4.12 -16.60 5.00
CA ILE A 103 5.40 -17.05 5.57
C ILE A 103 6.48 -16.04 5.16
N ASN A 104 7.19 -15.46 6.12
CA ASN A 104 8.31 -14.54 5.89
C ASN A 104 9.64 -15.27 6.09
N VAL A 105 10.51 -15.26 5.08
CA VAL A 105 11.83 -15.94 5.13
C VAL A 105 12.91 -15.08 4.48
N ARG A 106 14.01 -14.84 5.19
CA ARG A 106 15.20 -14.17 4.67
C ARG A 106 16.24 -15.19 4.19
N LEU A 107 16.61 -15.16 2.91
CA LEU A 107 17.56 -16.12 2.32
C LEU A 107 18.55 -15.44 1.37
N PRO A 108 19.78 -15.98 1.21
CA PRO A 108 20.68 -15.56 0.13
C PRO A 108 20.07 -15.82 -1.25
N VAL A 109 20.29 -14.91 -2.21
CA VAL A 109 19.74 -14.97 -3.57
C VAL A 109 20.08 -16.29 -4.25
N ARG A 110 21.30 -16.82 -4.08
CA ARG A 110 21.68 -18.14 -4.62
C ARG A 110 20.72 -19.26 -4.21
N LYS A 111 20.21 -19.19 -2.97
CA LYS A 111 19.30 -20.19 -2.42
C LYS A 111 17.87 -19.94 -2.91
N VAL A 112 17.47 -18.68 -3.02
CA VAL A 112 16.18 -18.28 -3.61
C VAL A 112 16.08 -18.74 -5.07
N GLU A 113 17.09 -18.45 -5.88
CA GLU A 113 17.20 -18.87 -7.27
C GLU A 113 17.12 -20.39 -7.42
N THR A 114 17.76 -21.13 -6.50
CA THR A 114 17.68 -22.60 -6.47
C THR A 114 16.28 -23.12 -6.15
N ILE A 115 15.63 -22.61 -5.09
CA ILE A 115 14.33 -23.13 -4.64
C ILE A 115 13.16 -22.66 -5.53
N LEU A 116 13.33 -21.57 -6.29
CA LEU A 116 12.34 -21.05 -7.22
C LEU A 116 12.68 -21.33 -8.69
N ASN A 117 13.80 -22.03 -8.96
CA ASN A 117 14.34 -22.26 -10.29
C ASN A 117 14.21 -21.03 -11.21
N THR A 118 14.87 -19.96 -10.79
CA THR A 118 14.80 -18.63 -11.42
C THR A 118 16.14 -17.89 -11.29
N THR A 119 16.25 -16.73 -11.94
CA THR A 119 17.40 -15.83 -11.85
C THR A 119 16.94 -14.43 -11.46
N TYR A 120 17.39 -13.95 -10.30
CA TYR A 120 17.15 -12.58 -9.87
C TYR A 120 18.13 -11.63 -10.54
N SER A 121 17.71 -10.40 -10.77
CA SER A 121 18.55 -9.35 -11.31
C SER A 121 18.14 -7.99 -10.79
N MET A 122 19.07 -7.04 -10.87
CA MET A 122 18.77 -5.63 -10.65
C MET A 122 18.17 -5.06 -11.92
N TYR A 123 17.05 -4.37 -11.75
CA TYR A 123 16.35 -3.65 -12.80
C TYR A 123 16.34 -2.17 -12.45
N GLY A 124 16.72 -1.32 -13.40
CA GLY A 124 16.62 0.13 -13.29
C GLY A 124 15.43 0.65 -14.11
N HIS A 125 14.69 1.58 -13.53
CA HIS A 125 13.59 2.28 -14.19
C HIS A 125 14.05 3.65 -14.73
N ASN A 126 13.30 4.20 -15.68
CA ASN A 126 13.58 5.50 -16.30
C ASN A 126 13.60 6.69 -15.31
N ASP A 127 12.93 6.58 -14.16
CA ASP A 127 12.94 7.59 -13.10
C ASP A 127 14.15 7.48 -12.15
N GLY A 128 15.02 6.48 -12.36
CA GLY A 128 16.19 6.21 -11.53
C GLY A 128 15.95 5.25 -10.37
N SER A 129 14.71 4.77 -10.17
CA SER A 129 14.44 3.70 -9.20
C SER A 129 15.08 2.39 -9.63
N ILE A 130 15.48 1.57 -8.65
CA ILE A 130 16.10 0.27 -8.86
C ILE A 130 15.31 -0.76 -8.06
N LEU A 131 15.04 -1.94 -8.62
CA LEU A 131 14.41 -3.07 -7.93
C LEU A 131 15.20 -4.36 -8.16
N VAL A 132 15.14 -5.27 -7.20
CA VAL A 132 15.62 -6.65 -7.33
C VAL A 132 14.43 -7.56 -7.61
N ARG A 133 14.32 -8.08 -8.82
CA ARG A 133 13.17 -8.86 -9.29
C ARG A 133 13.61 -9.99 -10.22
N THR A 134 12.64 -10.84 -10.59
CA THR A 134 12.79 -11.84 -11.64
C THR A 134 11.53 -11.87 -12.52
N PRO A 135 11.64 -11.99 -13.86
CA PRO A 135 10.47 -11.99 -14.75
C PRO A 135 9.71 -13.32 -14.74
N GLU A 136 10.23 -14.36 -14.11
CA GLU A 136 9.54 -15.65 -13.99
C GLU A 136 9.99 -16.40 -12.76
N TRP A 137 9.16 -17.28 -12.22
CA TRP A 137 9.57 -18.20 -11.17
C TRP A 137 8.79 -19.50 -11.25
N SER A 138 9.39 -20.55 -10.71
CA SER A 138 8.88 -21.92 -10.77
C SER A 138 8.79 -22.50 -9.37
N LEU A 139 7.97 -23.54 -9.24
CA LEU A 139 7.90 -24.38 -8.05
C LEU A 139 7.85 -25.86 -8.44
N PRO A 140 8.26 -26.76 -7.55
CA PRO A 140 7.88 -28.17 -7.63
C PRO A 140 6.36 -28.30 -7.85
N LYS A 141 5.93 -29.09 -8.84
CA LYS A 141 4.51 -29.22 -9.23
C LYS A 141 3.54 -29.44 -8.07
N HIS A 142 3.97 -30.15 -7.03
CA HIS A 142 3.12 -30.45 -5.88
C HIS A 142 2.81 -29.22 -5.00
N LEU A 143 3.65 -28.17 -5.03
CA LEU A 143 3.45 -26.92 -4.28
C LEU A 143 2.55 -25.92 -5.00
N HIS A 144 2.27 -26.12 -6.29
CA HIS A 144 1.43 -25.19 -7.08
C HIS A 144 0.02 -25.00 -6.50
N LYS A 145 -0.50 -26.01 -5.80
CA LYS A 145 -1.81 -26.00 -5.13
C LYS A 145 -1.80 -25.44 -3.70
N HIS A 146 -0.62 -25.07 -3.20
CA HIS A 146 -0.41 -24.66 -1.80
C HIS A 146 0.15 -23.25 -1.68
N ILE A 147 0.80 -22.74 -2.72
CA ILE A 147 1.41 -21.41 -2.77
C ILE A 147 0.78 -20.67 -3.93
N ASP A 148 0.21 -19.50 -3.65
CA ASP A 148 -0.37 -18.63 -4.67
C ASP A 148 0.63 -17.58 -5.13
N VAL A 149 1.31 -16.93 -4.19
CA VAL A 149 2.21 -15.81 -4.48
C VAL A 149 3.50 -15.93 -3.68
N ILE A 150 4.62 -15.52 -4.30
CA ILE A 150 5.87 -15.29 -3.59
C ILE A 150 6.34 -13.88 -3.97
N GLN A 151 6.47 -12.98 -3.01
CA GLN A 151 7.03 -11.64 -3.22
C GLN A 151 8.41 -11.53 -2.57
N PRO A 152 9.32 -10.68 -3.10
CA PRO A 152 9.22 -9.94 -4.36
C PRO A 152 9.78 -10.77 -5.52
N THR A 153 8.94 -11.40 -6.34
CA THR A 153 9.40 -12.16 -7.54
C THR A 153 9.17 -11.36 -8.82
N THR A 154 8.00 -11.52 -9.43
CA THR A 154 7.57 -11.00 -10.73
C THR A 154 6.87 -9.66 -10.65
N SER A 155 6.59 -9.15 -9.46
CA SER A 155 5.97 -7.85 -9.26
C SER A 155 6.99 -6.73 -9.46
N PHE A 156 6.88 -6.01 -10.56
CA PHE A 156 7.64 -4.76 -10.82
C PHE A 156 6.91 -3.52 -10.28
N PHE A 157 5.89 -3.74 -9.44
CA PHE A 157 5.05 -2.69 -8.90
C PHE A 157 5.87 -1.67 -8.10
N ARG A 158 5.71 -0.40 -8.44
CA ARG A 158 6.23 0.75 -7.70
C ARG A 158 5.07 1.68 -7.35
N LEU A 159 4.97 2.05 -6.08
CA LEU A 159 4.00 3.08 -5.71
C LEU A 159 4.52 4.43 -6.19
N SER A 160 3.74 5.09 -7.02
CA SER A 160 3.92 6.49 -7.37
C SER A 160 2.74 7.30 -6.82
N LYS A 161 3.03 8.51 -6.33
CA LYS A 161 1.97 9.47 -6.02
C LYS A 161 1.43 10.05 -7.30
N HIS A 162 0.11 10.19 -7.39
CA HIS A 162 -0.54 10.75 -8.57
C HIS A 162 -0.70 12.28 -8.50
N THR A 163 -0.05 12.96 -7.53
CA THR A 163 -0.03 14.44 -7.52
C THR A 163 0.59 14.99 -8.80
N VAL A 164 -0.23 15.64 -9.63
CA VAL A 164 0.23 16.39 -10.80
C VAL A 164 0.40 17.87 -10.43
N GLY A 165 1.57 18.44 -10.69
CA GLY A 165 1.76 19.90 -10.67
C GLY A 165 2.19 20.52 -9.34
N ALA A 166 2.36 19.74 -8.27
CA ALA A 166 2.89 20.22 -6.99
C ALA A 166 4.41 20.01 -6.89
N LYS A 167 5.17 20.54 -7.86
CA LYS A 167 6.63 20.59 -7.68
C LYS A 167 7.00 21.76 -6.76
N PRO A 168 7.82 21.54 -5.73
CA PRO A 168 8.46 22.62 -4.99
C PRO A 168 9.31 23.48 -5.92
N GLU A 169 9.51 24.73 -5.51
CA GLU A 169 9.92 25.87 -6.33
C GLU A 169 11.18 25.61 -7.19
N ARG A 170 11.03 25.46 -8.51
CA ARG A 170 12.16 25.61 -9.44
C ARG A 170 11.92 26.76 -10.40
N GLY A 171 12.55 27.90 -10.12
CA GLY A 171 12.63 29.06 -11.00
C GLY A 171 12.45 30.42 -10.28
N PRO A 172 12.76 31.55 -10.94
CA PRO A 172 12.57 32.90 -10.39
C PRO A 172 11.10 33.26 -10.11
N ILE A 173 10.17 32.38 -10.50
CA ILE A 173 8.74 32.51 -10.30
C ILE A 173 8.36 31.72 -9.03
N LYS A 174 8.31 32.43 -7.90
CA LYS A 174 7.99 31.93 -6.55
C LYS A 174 6.50 31.66 -6.29
N TRP A 175 5.88 30.65 -6.91
CA TRP A 175 4.42 30.49 -6.90
C TRP A 175 3.74 30.52 -5.51
N HIS A 176 4.49 30.45 -4.39
CA HIS A 176 4.02 30.33 -3.02
C HIS A 176 4.01 31.61 -2.14
N ASN A 177 4.24 32.83 -2.67
CA ASN A 177 3.76 34.04 -1.96
C ASN A 177 2.22 34.16 -2.08
N LYS A 178 1.50 33.15 -1.61
CA LYS A 178 0.07 33.00 -1.82
C LYS A 178 -0.68 33.63 -0.66
N GLN A 179 -0.68 34.95 -0.54
CA GLN A 179 -1.73 35.60 0.24
C GLN A 179 -3.11 35.46 -0.43
N TRP A 180 -3.19 34.97 -1.68
CA TRP A 180 -4.45 34.82 -2.39
C TRP A 180 -5.43 33.85 -1.72
N TRP A 181 -4.97 32.78 -1.05
CA TRP A 181 -5.88 31.88 -0.32
C TRP A 181 -6.41 32.53 0.97
N ARG A 182 -5.70 33.51 1.54
CA ARG A 182 -6.23 34.35 2.63
C ARG A 182 -7.30 35.33 2.13
N ALA A 183 -7.32 35.60 0.84
CA ALA A 183 -8.30 36.43 0.16
C ALA A 183 -9.45 35.60 -0.45
N ALA A 184 -9.41 34.27 -0.37
CA ALA A 184 -10.58 33.46 -0.69
C ALA A 184 -11.70 33.91 0.26
N PRO A 185 -12.85 34.35 -0.26
CA PRO A 185 -13.90 34.87 0.57
C PRO A 185 -14.35 33.75 1.52
N ASN A 186 -14.02 33.90 2.80
CA ASN A 186 -14.67 33.19 3.92
C ASN A 186 -16.09 33.77 4.14
N ASP A 187 -16.72 34.22 3.06
CA ASP A 187 -18.06 34.77 3.06
C ASP A 187 -19.02 33.58 3.11
N SER A 188 -19.28 33.21 4.35
CA SER A 188 -20.24 32.20 4.81
C SER A 188 -21.69 32.65 4.61
N SER A 189 -21.95 33.67 3.77
CA SER A 189 -23.26 33.84 3.14
C SER A 189 -23.47 32.68 2.16
N ILE A 190 -23.86 31.54 2.71
CA ILE A 190 -24.27 30.34 2.00
C ILE A 190 -25.28 30.77 0.92
N ILE A 191 -24.82 30.91 -0.32
CA ILE A 191 -25.70 31.09 -1.46
C ILE A 191 -26.40 29.74 -1.58
N THR A 192 -27.65 29.68 -1.12
CA THR A 192 -28.52 28.52 -1.34
C THR A 192 -29.62 28.93 -2.32
N PRO A 193 -29.73 28.27 -3.48
CA PRO A 193 -28.87 27.18 -3.98
C PRO A 193 -27.45 27.64 -4.34
N CYS A 194 -26.47 26.75 -4.25
CA CYS A 194 -25.08 27.09 -4.55
C CYS A 194 -24.90 27.47 -6.02
N GLU A 195 -24.47 28.70 -6.28
CA GLU A 195 -24.17 29.18 -7.63
C GLU A 195 -22.73 28.80 -8.01
N ILE A 196 -22.59 27.69 -8.74
CA ILE A 196 -21.27 27.13 -9.09
C ILE A 196 -20.36 28.12 -9.82
N ASN A 197 -20.90 28.96 -10.71
CA ASN A 197 -20.14 29.95 -11.46
C ASN A 197 -19.56 31.06 -10.57
N VAL A 198 -20.16 31.27 -9.39
CA VAL A 198 -19.69 32.26 -8.41
C VAL A 198 -18.68 31.58 -7.48
N VAL A 199 -19.03 30.44 -6.90
CA VAL A 199 -18.22 29.76 -5.88
C VAL A 199 -16.94 29.16 -6.46
N CYS A 200 -16.97 28.65 -7.69
CA CYS A 200 -15.80 28.03 -8.33
C CYS A 200 -14.91 29.03 -9.09
N ASN A 201 -15.29 30.30 -9.21
CA ASN A 201 -14.51 31.31 -9.92
C ASN A 201 -13.49 32.00 -9.00
N VAL A 202 -12.70 31.18 -8.29
CA VAL A 202 -11.63 31.69 -7.43
C VAL A 202 -10.40 31.93 -8.29
N THR A 203 -10.03 33.19 -8.41
CA THR A 203 -8.81 33.62 -9.09
C THR A 203 -7.84 34.22 -8.09
N GLY A 204 -6.56 33.94 -8.30
CA GLY A 204 -5.45 34.54 -7.57
C GLY A 204 -4.38 35.01 -8.54
N THR A 205 -3.35 35.64 -7.99
CA THR A 205 -2.16 36.00 -8.76
C THR A 205 -1.00 35.20 -8.19
N ASN A 206 -0.27 34.49 -9.06
CA ASN A 206 0.98 33.86 -8.66
C ASN A 206 2.09 34.92 -8.54
N SER A 207 3.25 34.51 -8.04
CA SER A 207 4.43 35.38 -7.95
C SER A 207 5.01 35.90 -9.27
N ALA A 208 4.68 35.29 -10.40
CA ALA A 208 5.02 35.82 -11.73
C ALA A 208 4.05 36.93 -12.17
N GLY A 209 3.04 37.26 -11.36
CA GLY A 209 2.01 38.21 -11.75
C GLY A 209 0.95 37.62 -12.69
N ALA A 210 0.96 36.31 -12.95
CA ALA A 210 -0.05 35.66 -13.78
C ALA A 210 -1.29 35.27 -12.97
N THR A 211 -2.47 35.42 -13.60
CA THR A 211 -3.74 34.97 -13.03
C THR A 211 -3.76 33.45 -12.98
N VAL A 212 -4.10 32.90 -11.81
CA VAL A 212 -4.31 31.47 -11.59
C VAL A 212 -5.75 31.26 -11.17
N THR A 213 -6.40 30.24 -11.74
CA THR A 213 -7.66 29.71 -11.25
C THR A 213 -7.38 28.58 -10.26
N ALA A 214 -8.20 28.47 -9.22
CA ALA A 214 -8.04 27.44 -8.19
C ALA A 214 -9.37 26.73 -7.94
N THR A 215 -9.29 25.43 -7.64
CA THR A 215 -10.42 24.66 -7.13
C THR A 215 -10.33 24.63 -5.61
N THR A 216 -11.27 25.28 -4.92
CA THR A 216 -11.32 25.28 -3.45
C THR A 216 -12.23 24.18 -2.93
N LEU A 217 -12.17 23.94 -1.62
CA LEU A 217 -13.07 23.00 -0.95
C LEU A 217 -14.54 23.41 -1.12
N GLU A 218 -14.86 24.71 -1.04
CA GLU A 218 -16.22 25.22 -1.26
C GLU A 218 -16.68 24.93 -2.69
N CYS A 219 -15.81 25.10 -3.69
CA CYS A 219 -16.11 24.75 -5.08
C CYS A 219 -16.46 23.25 -5.21
N LEU A 220 -15.66 22.36 -4.63
CA LEU A 220 -15.94 20.92 -4.63
C LEU A 220 -17.27 20.61 -3.92
N ARG A 221 -17.50 21.19 -2.75
CA ARG A 221 -18.74 20.99 -2.00
C ARG A 221 -19.96 21.57 -2.70
N CYS A 222 -19.80 22.66 -3.45
CA CYS A 222 -20.84 23.23 -4.29
C CYS A 222 -21.18 22.31 -5.46
N LEU A 223 -20.15 21.89 -6.21
CA LEU A 223 -20.27 21.02 -7.37
C LEU A 223 -20.96 19.69 -7.02
N TYR A 224 -20.58 19.08 -5.89
CA TYR A 224 -21.14 17.81 -5.44
C TYR A 224 -22.36 17.95 -4.52
N GLY A 225 -22.89 19.17 -4.33
CA GLY A 225 -24.10 19.40 -3.54
C GLY A 225 -23.97 19.08 -2.05
N THR A 226 -22.76 19.15 -1.48
CA THR A 226 -22.47 18.88 -0.07
C THR A 226 -22.24 20.14 0.77
N ILE A 227 -22.37 21.33 0.17
CA ILE A 227 -22.12 22.62 0.84
C ILE A 227 -23.01 22.84 2.08
N ASN A 228 -24.26 22.39 2.03
CA ASN A 228 -25.25 22.46 3.10
C ASN A 228 -25.68 21.07 3.61
N TYR A 229 -24.97 20.02 3.20
CA TYR A 229 -25.25 18.67 3.69
C TYR A 229 -24.84 18.54 5.16
N VAL A 230 -25.76 18.03 5.98
CA VAL A 230 -25.52 17.76 7.40
C VAL A 230 -25.47 16.24 7.59
N PRO A 231 -24.29 15.66 7.90
CA PRO A 231 -24.18 14.23 8.17
C PRO A 231 -25.07 13.80 9.35
N LYS A 232 -25.84 12.73 9.17
CA LYS A 232 -26.84 12.27 10.15
C LYS A 232 -26.25 11.45 11.31
N VAL A 233 -25.24 10.64 11.02
CA VAL A 233 -24.62 9.70 11.99
C VAL A 233 -23.08 9.70 11.89
N PRO A 234 -22.44 10.87 11.98
CA PRO A 234 -20.99 11.03 11.76
C PRO A 234 -20.12 10.16 12.69
N GLN A 235 -20.63 9.79 13.87
CA GLN A 235 -19.98 8.93 14.84
C GLN A 235 -19.95 7.44 14.48
N ARG A 236 -20.79 7.00 13.51
CA ARG A 236 -20.83 5.59 13.05
C ARG A 236 -19.99 5.36 11.81
N ASN A 237 -19.59 6.43 11.12
CA ASN A 237 -18.80 6.37 9.90
C ASN A 237 -17.40 6.89 10.18
N MET A 238 -16.43 6.31 9.49
CA MET A 238 -15.04 6.73 9.52
C MET A 238 -14.43 6.59 8.13
N ILE A 239 -13.59 7.56 7.77
CA ILE A 239 -12.78 7.54 6.56
C ILE A 239 -11.30 7.38 6.95
N GLY A 240 -10.61 6.48 6.28
CA GLY A 240 -9.18 6.29 6.38
C GLY A 240 -8.50 6.66 5.07
N VAL A 241 -7.35 7.33 5.12
CA VAL A 241 -6.48 7.54 3.96
C VAL A 241 -5.18 6.77 4.12
N THR A 242 -4.66 6.24 3.02
CA THR A 242 -3.40 5.49 3.00
C THR A 242 -2.29 6.33 2.41
N ASN A 243 -1.25 6.59 3.19
CA ASN A 243 -0.02 7.22 2.72
C ASN A 243 1.07 6.16 2.58
N TYR A 244 1.84 6.26 1.52
CA TYR A 244 3.04 5.45 1.28
C TYR A 244 4.25 6.35 1.09
N LEU A 245 5.43 5.76 0.91
CA LEU A 245 6.68 6.51 0.65
C LEU A 245 7.07 7.47 1.80
N ASN A 246 6.76 7.10 3.05
CA ASN A 246 6.95 7.95 4.25
C ASN A 246 6.19 9.29 4.21
N GLU A 247 5.14 9.41 3.41
CA GLU A 247 4.26 10.57 3.50
C GLU A 247 3.37 10.50 4.76
N THR A 248 3.07 11.66 5.32
CA THR A 248 2.18 11.81 6.47
C THR A 248 1.44 13.14 6.39
N GLN A 249 0.27 13.21 7.02
CA GLN A 249 -0.46 14.47 7.20
C GLN A 249 0.24 15.32 8.27
N LYS A 250 0.80 16.45 7.88
CA LYS A 250 1.27 17.49 8.81
C LYS A 250 0.09 18.18 9.46
N ARG A 251 -0.01 18.01 10.78
CA ARG A 251 -1.05 18.64 11.59
C ARG A 251 -1.06 20.16 11.45
N SER A 252 0.11 20.80 11.34
CA SER A 252 0.21 22.25 11.12
C SER A 252 -0.45 22.69 9.83
N ASP A 253 -0.32 21.90 8.77
CA ASP A 253 -0.70 22.27 7.43
C ASP A 253 -2.20 22.03 7.27
N ILE A 254 -2.69 20.87 7.73
CA ILE A 254 -4.13 20.61 7.93
C ILE A 254 -4.79 21.72 8.76
N LYS A 255 -4.15 22.18 9.84
CA LYS A 255 -4.71 23.26 10.69
C LYS A 255 -4.85 24.58 9.93
N ILE A 256 -3.84 24.94 9.14
CA ILE A 256 -3.89 26.12 8.28
C ILE A 256 -5.02 25.94 7.24
N PHE A 257 -5.10 24.81 6.55
CA PHE A 257 -6.17 24.53 5.59
C PHE A 257 -7.56 24.68 6.21
N LEU A 258 -7.81 24.00 7.34
CA LEU A 258 -9.12 24.04 8.01
C LEU A 258 -9.46 25.43 8.55
N GLN A 259 -8.49 26.22 9.03
CA GLN A 259 -8.75 27.59 9.46
C GLN A 259 -9.32 28.48 8.34
N ASN A 260 -8.98 28.18 7.08
CA ASN A 260 -9.45 28.95 5.94
C ASN A 260 -10.74 28.38 5.34
N PHE A 261 -10.85 27.05 5.23
CA PHE A 261 -11.91 26.43 4.45
C PHE A 261 -12.98 25.70 5.29
N ARG A 262 -12.69 25.33 6.55
CA ARG A 262 -13.62 24.67 7.50
C ARG A 262 -13.29 25.04 8.96
N PRO A 263 -13.47 26.31 9.39
CA PRO A 263 -13.05 26.76 10.71
C PRO A 263 -13.64 25.92 11.87
N GLU A 264 -14.84 25.39 11.69
CA GLU A 264 -15.52 24.52 12.65
C GLU A 264 -14.85 23.15 12.85
N ALA A 265 -14.02 22.71 11.89
CA ALA A 265 -13.35 21.42 11.88
C ALA A 265 -11.88 21.52 12.37
N VAL A 266 -11.36 22.71 12.66
CA VAL A 266 -9.93 22.95 12.98
C VAL A 266 -9.39 22.03 14.08
N GLY A 267 -10.20 21.70 15.09
CA GLY A 267 -9.80 20.81 16.18
C GLY A 267 -9.47 19.38 15.76
N VAL A 268 -9.91 18.94 14.57
CA VAL A 268 -9.55 17.63 14.02
C VAL A 268 -8.05 17.51 13.80
N ALA A 269 -7.41 18.59 13.34
CA ALA A 269 -5.98 18.60 13.01
C ALA A 269 -5.11 18.10 14.16
N ASP A 270 -5.53 18.32 15.41
CA ASP A 270 -4.79 17.96 16.61
C ASP A 270 -5.11 16.55 17.13
N THR A 271 -6.19 15.90 16.64
CA THR A 271 -6.79 14.72 17.30
C THR A 271 -6.89 13.46 16.46
N PHE A 272 -6.90 13.54 15.12
CA PHE A 272 -7.02 12.33 14.29
C PHE A 272 -5.81 11.39 14.47
N PRO A 273 -6.01 10.06 14.49
CA PRO A 273 -4.91 9.10 14.62
C PRO A 273 -4.14 8.96 13.30
N ILE A 274 -2.81 8.84 13.42
CA ILE A 274 -1.89 8.46 12.34
C ILE A 274 -1.26 7.15 12.76
N ILE A 275 -1.57 6.07 12.04
CA ILE A 275 -1.03 4.73 12.29
C ILE A 275 0.24 4.56 11.46
N ASN A 276 1.38 4.39 12.12
CA ASN A 276 2.67 4.17 11.45
C ASN A 276 2.90 2.67 11.23
N ILE A 277 3.10 2.27 9.98
CA ILE A 277 3.39 0.90 9.57
C ILE A 277 4.83 0.84 9.04
N ALA A 278 5.54 -0.26 9.32
CA ALA A 278 6.90 -0.49 8.80
C ALA A 278 7.87 0.68 9.04
N ASN A 279 7.89 1.20 10.29
CA ASN A 279 8.77 2.29 10.75
C ASN A 279 8.59 3.62 10.00
N ALA A 280 7.39 3.89 9.48
CA ALA A 280 7.07 5.17 8.86
C ALA A 280 7.44 6.35 9.76
N GLN A 281 8.05 7.37 9.16
CA GLN A 281 8.45 8.57 9.88
C GLN A 281 7.28 9.56 9.96
N ASN A 282 6.69 9.71 11.13
CA ASN A 282 5.68 10.75 11.38
C ASN A 282 6.33 12.09 11.73
N GLN A 283 6.96 12.73 10.74
CA GLN A 283 7.66 14.01 10.93
C GLN A 283 6.68 15.19 10.99
N GLN A 284 6.29 15.56 12.20
CA GLN A 284 5.43 16.73 12.46
C GLN A 284 6.21 18.05 12.63
N GLY A 285 7.53 18.00 12.83
CA GLY A 285 8.40 19.17 12.88
C GLY A 285 8.67 19.80 11.50
N SER A 286 9.44 20.89 11.46
CA SER A 286 9.81 21.55 10.20
C SER A 286 10.52 20.58 9.24
N LEU A 287 10.30 20.77 7.94
CA LEU A 287 11.04 20.09 6.88
C LEU A 287 12.28 20.92 6.52
N ASP A 288 13.37 20.24 6.19
CA ASP A 288 14.55 20.90 5.62
C ASP A 288 14.37 21.23 4.12
N ALA A 289 15.36 21.91 3.54
CA ALA A 289 15.29 22.35 2.14
C ALA A 289 15.21 21.19 1.15
N ASP A 290 15.92 20.09 1.39
CA ASP A 290 15.95 18.93 0.50
C ASP A 290 14.63 18.17 0.57
N GLN A 291 14.07 18.02 1.76
CA GLN A 291 12.75 17.42 1.98
C GLN A 291 11.63 18.24 1.32
N LEU A 292 11.71 19.57 1.44
CA LEU A 292 10.79 20.47 0.75
C LEU A 292 10.94 20.34 -0.77
N ASP A 293 12.16 20.29 -1.29
CA ASP A 293 12.47 20.14 -2.72
C ASP A 293 12.09 18.75 -3.28
N ALA A 294 12.02 17.74 -2.44
CA ALA A 294 11.47 16.42 -2.78
C ALA A 294 9.93 16.39 -2.77
N GLY A 295 9.28 17.44 -2.26
CA GLY A 295 7.83 17.51 -2.13
C GLY A 295 7.29 16.49 -1.12
N LEU A 296 8.03 16.27 -0.02
CA LEU A 296 7.61 15.37 1.05
C LEU A 296 6.29 15.84 1.67
N ASN A 297 5.39 14.89 1.96
CA ASN A 297 4.05 15.08 2.54
C ASN A 297 3.02 15.81 1.68
N ILE A 298 3.36 16.25 0.46
CA ILE A 298 2.41 16.98 -0.39
C ILE A 298 1.17 16.12 -0.71
N GLU A 299 1.33 14.84 -1.03
CA GLU A 299 0.20 13.95 -1.32
C GLU A 299 -0.57 13.66 -0.03
N GLY A 300 0.16 13.35 1.05
CA GLY A 300 -0.47 13.05 2.33
C GLY A 300 -1.29 14.23 2.87
N ASP A 301 -0.76 15.44 2.83
CA ASP A 301 -1.51 16.64 3.22
C ASP A 301 -2.71 16.86 2.31
N LEU A 302 -2.56 16.77 0.99
CA LEU A 302 -3.69 16.91 0.05
C LEU A 302 -4.82 15.91 0.36
N ASP A 303 -4.49 14.64 0.56
CA ASP A 303 -5.44 13.59 0.90
C ASP A 303 -6.17 13.89 2.22
N GLY A 304 -5.41 14.31 3.25
CA GLY A 304 -5.96 14.64 4.57
C GLY A 304 -6.85 15.88 4.55
N GLU A 305 -6.39 16.96 3.90
CA GLU A 305 -7.11 18.23 3.75
C GLU A 305 -8.48 18.00 3.08
N LEU A 306 -8.49 17.28 1.96
CA LEU A 306 -9.72 17.01 1.21
C LEU A 306 -10.63 16.02 1.94
N ALA A 307 -10.09 14.93 2.51
CA ALA A 307 -10.91 13.95 3.23
C ALA A 307 -11.58 14.56 4.46
N ILE A 308 -10.84 15.27 5.31
CA ILE A 308 -11.38 15.96 6.48
C ILE A 308 -12.33 17.07 6.03
N GLY A 309 -11.91 17.86 5.05
CA GLY A 309 -12.65 19.02 4.55
C GLY A 309 -14.00 18.67 3.95
N ILE A 310 -14.12 17.60 3.16
CA ILE A 310 -15.38 17.21 2.51
C ILE A 310 -16.29 16.46 3.49
N SER A 311 -15.74 15.58 4.32
CA SER A 311 -16.52 14.62 5.10
C SER A 311 -16.94 15.08 6.50
N TRP A 312 -16.48 16.25 6.96
CA TRP A 312 -16.78 16.78 8.30
C TRP A 312 -18.29 16.72 8.64
N PRO A 313 -18.69 16.24 9.84
CA PRO A 313 -17.86 15.85 10.99
C PRO A 313 -17.58 14.33 11.11
N THR A 314 -17.49 13.62 9.99
CA THR A 314 -17.12 12.19 9.97
C THR A 314 -15.72 11.99 10.57
N ARG A 315 -15.52 10.89 11.31
CA ARG A 315 -14.21 10.57 11.89
C ARG A 315 -13.18 10.31 10.78
N PHE A 316 -11.97 10.79 10.98
CA PHE A 316 -10.85 10.62 10.07
C PHE A 316 -9.69 9.90 10.76
N MET A 317 -8.97 9.09 10.00
CA MET A 317 -7.69 8.49 10.38
C MET A 317 -6.78 8.38 9.16
N SER A 318 -5.49 8.18 9.39
CA SER A 318 -4.58 7.85 8.30
C SER A 318 -3.60 6.74 8.66
N TRP A 319 -3.16 6.02 7.66
CA TRP A 319 -1.99 5.16 7.73
C TRP A 319 -0.81 5.87 7.08
N SER A 320 0.33 5.90 7.74
CA SER A 320 1.61 6.23 7.12
C SER A 320 2.40 4.95 7.04
N THR A 321 2.65 4.49 5.81
CA THR A 321 3.39 3.26 5.57
C THR A 321 4.78 3.62 5.10
N GLY A 322 5.75 3.32 5.96
CA GLY A 322 7.15 3.40 5.62
C GLY A 322 7.52 2.25 4.70
N GLY A 323 8.57 2.46 3.92
CA GLY A 323 9.30 1.36 3.31
C GLY A 323 10.55 1.15 4.14
N SER A 324 10.52 0.26 5.14
CA SER A 324 11.51 -0.80 5.37
C SER A 324 11.23 -1.61 6.66
N PRO A 325 10.93 -2.93 6.61
CA PRO A 325 11.45 -3.87 7.61
C PRO A 325 13.00 -3.78 7.65
N PRO A 326 13.74 -4.32 8.65
CA PRO A 326 15.19 -4.10 8.76
C PRO A 326 15.96 -4.38 7.46
N PHE A 327 16.32 -3.33 6.73
CA PHE A 327 17.02 -3.37 5.47
C PHE A 327 18.51 -3.10 5.73
N LEU A 328 19.35 -4.10 5.45
CA LEU A 328 20.79 -3.90 5.41
C LEU A 328 21.14 -3.51 3.99
N SER A 329 21.31 -2.20 3.77
CA SER A 329 21.78 -1.71 2.48
C SER A 329 23.13 -2.35 2.14
N ASP A 330 23.29 -2.70 0.88
CA ASP A 330 24.56 -3.14 0.33
C ASP A 330 24.90 -2.34 -0.94
N LEU A 331 26.07 -2.62 -1.52
CA LEU A 331 26.52 -1.91 -2.73
C LEU A 331 25.61 -2.15 -3.94
N ALA A 332 24.81 -3.23 -3.94
CA ALA A 332 23.89 -3.56 -5.02
C ALA A 332 22.52 -2.88 -4.81
N THR A 333 22.07 -2.81 -3.57
CA THR A 333 20.79 -2.25 -3.15
C THR A 333 21.02 -1.27 -2.00
N PRO A 334 21.26 0.02 -2.29
CA PRO A 334 21.45 1.03 -1.25
C PRO A 334 20.12 1.48 -0.63
N THR A 335 18.99 1.19 -1.29
CA THR A 335 17.63 1.61 -0.91
C THR A 335 16.70 0.41 -0.85
N ASP A 336 15.78 0.37 0.12
CA ASP A 336 14.78 -0.70 0.19
C ASP A 336 13.75 -0.55 -0.94
N THR A 337 13.39 -1.68 -1.51
CA THR A 337 12.55 -1.86 -2.70
C THR A 337 11.35 -2.77 -2.43
N ASN A 338 11.14 -3.14 -1.17
CA ASN A 338 10.00 -3.92 -0.71
C ASN A 338 8.69 -3.14 -0.89
N GLU A 339 7.63 -3.86 -1.26
CA GLU A 339 6.31 -3.31 -1.54
C GLU A 339 5.64 -2.75 -0.27
N PRO A 340 5.47 -1.42 -0.15
CA PRO A 340 4.82 -0.82 1.00
C PRO A 340 3.32 -1.15 1.06
N TYR A 341 2.69 -1.42 -0.09
CA TYR A 341 1.27 -1.78 -0.17
C TYR A 341 0.96 -3.06 0.61
N LEU A 342 1.81 -4.08 0.50
CA LEU A 342 1.58 -5.36 1.18
C LEU A 342 1.78 -5.25 2.70
N GLU A 343 2.68 -4.39 3.17
CA GLU A 343 2.82 -4.09 4.60
C GLU A 343 1.56 -3.43 5.15
N TRP A 344 1.02 -2.44 4.43
CA TRP A 344 -0.26 -1.83 4.78
C TRP A 344 -1.41 -2.84 4.79
N LEU A 345 -1.52 -3.66 3.75
CA LEU A 345 -2.59 -4.65 3.63
C LEU A 345 -2.54 -5.65 4.79
N ASN A 346 -1.35 -6.12 5.17
CA ASN A 346 -1.17 -7.02 6.30
C ASN A 346 -1.60 -6.39 7.64
N ASP A 347 -1.24 -5.12 7.87
CA ASP A 347 -1.68 -4.40 9.07
C ASP A 347 -3.21 -4.28 9.10
N VAL A 348 -3.82 -3.85 7.99
CA VAL A 348 -5.28 -3.69 7.86
C VAL A 348 -6.02 -5.01 8.09
N LEU A 349 -5.54 -6.12 7.51
CA LEU A 349 -6.14 -7.45 7.69
C LEU A 349 -6.05 -7.97 9.13
N ALA A 350 -5.09 -7.48 9.91
CA ALA A 350 -4.94 -7.82 11.33
C ALA A 350 -5.87 -7.00 12.24
N GLN A 351 -6.46 -5.90 11.76
CA GLN A 351 -7.34 -5.04 12.57
C GLN A 351 -8.77 -5.60 12.64
N GLU A 352 -9.38 -5.52 13.82
CA GLU A 352 -10.79 -5.91 14.04
C GLU A 352 -11.78 -4.82 13.60
N HIS A 353 -11.37 -3.56 13.66
CA HIS A 353 -12.21 -2.41 13.37
C HIS A 353 -11.54 -1.54 12.32
N LEU A 354 -12.17 -1.46 11.15
CA LEU A 354 -11.71 -0.67 10.03
C LEU A 354 -12.66 0.50 9.74
N PRO A 355 -12.17 1.60 9.16
CA PRO A 355 -13.03 2.61 8.59
C PRO A 355 -13.88 2.00 7.46
N GLN A 356 -15.12 2.47 7.32
CA GLN A 356 -16.03 2.01 6.27
C GLN A 356 -15.60 2.50 4.88
N VAL A 357 -14.78 3.55 4.83
CA VAL A 357 -14.21 4.09 3.59
C VAL A 357 -12.70 4.16 3.74
N ILE A 358 -11.99 3.56 2.81
CA ILE A 358 -10.52 3.67 2.68
C ILE A 358 -10.25 4.32 1.33
N SER A 359 -9.46 5.40 1.33
CA SER A 359 -9.03 6.10 0.12
C SER A 359 -7.53 5.94 -0.08
N THR A 360 -7.12 5.62 -1.31
CA THR A 360 -5.73 5.51 -1.75
C THR A 360 -5.53 6.33 -3.01
N SER A 361 -4.54 7.21 -3.01
CA SER A 361 -4.14 8.10 -4.11
C SER A 361 -2.86 7.62 -4.83
N TYR A 362 -2.39 6.42 -4.47
CA TYR A 362 -1.17 5.82 -4.99
C TYR A 362 -1.49 4.64 -5.90
N GLY A 363 -0.72 4.53 -6.97
CA GLY A 363 -0.80 3.44 -7.94
C GLY A 363 0.49 3.29 -8.73
N ASP A 364 0.47 2.33 -9.63
CA ASP A 364 1.49 2.16 -10.68
C ASP A 364 0.79 2.09 -12.03
N ASP A 365 1.55 2.28 -13.10
CA ASP A 365 1.05 2.10 -14.45
C ASP A 365 0.80 0.60 -14.70
N ASP A 366 -0.44 0.22 -15.05
CA ASP A 366 -0.77 -1.16 -15.41
C ASP A 366 0.06 -1.59 -16.63
N ALA A 367 0.81 -2.69 -16.47
CA ALA A 367 1.76 -3.23 -17.46
C ALA A 367 1.10 -3.91 -18.67
#